data_AF-A0A7W5S7Q6-F1
#
_entry.id   AF-A0A7W5S7Q6-F1
#
_cell.length_a   1.000
_cell.length_b   1.000
_cell.length_c   1.000
_cell.angle_alpha   90.00
_cell.angle_beta   90.00
_cell.angle_gamma   90.00
#
_symmetry.space_group_name_H-M   'P 1'
#
loop_
_entity.id
_entity.type
_entity.pdbx_description
1 polymer ?
#
loop_
_entity_poly.entity_id
_entity_poly.type
_entity_poly.pdbx_seq_one_letter_code
_entity_poly.pdbx_strand_id
1 'polypeptide(L)'
;MTVLIETVERTYFLQRHTPTGGSTDEAVIDIFGRIGSASKPYDRYVGQAIEVALRSSRSFSAGTKEETVGALGPFSISLGKSGCSVLAYLPSDAFWAVPGMISDHSVTHIGLTFETPRHGSGNLESIHFAPALRVNVS
;
A
#
# COMPACT_ATOMS: atom_id res chain seq x y z
N MET A 1 8.22 6.75 8.49
CA MET A 1 7.32 7.84 8.03
C MET A 1 5.90 7.45 8.39
N THR A 2 5.05 8.40 8.76
CA THR A 2 3.65 8.18 9.08
C THR A 2 2.78 9.01 8.14
N VAL A 3 1.76 8.37 7.58
CA VAL A 3 0.77 8.95 6.68
C VAL A 3 -0.57 8.98 7.41
N LEU A 4 -1.21 10.14 7.44
CA LEU A 4 -2.58 10.32 7.86
C LEU A 4 -3.51 10.01 6.69
N ILE A 5 -4.48 9.13 6.89
CA ILE A 5 -5.45 8.74 5.86
C ILE A 5 -6.51 9.84 5.72
N GLU A 6 -6.74 10.32 4.51
CA GLU A 6 -7.77 11.34 4.20
C GLU A 6 -8.94 10.71 3.43
N THR A 7 -8.66 9.98 2.35
CA THR A 7 -9.67 9.30 1.54
C THR A 7 -9.20 7.93 1.06
N VAL A 8 -10.16 7.07 0.69
CA VAL A 8 -9.91 5.72 0.20
C VAL A 8 -10.80 5.44 -1.01
N GLU A 9 -10.19 5.00 -2.10
CA GLU A 9 -10.84 4.54 -3.32
C GLU A 9 -10.55 3.05 -3.55
N ARG A 10 -11.51 2.34 -4.16
CA ARG A 10 -11.44 0.89 -4.34
C ARG A 10 -11.75 0.56 -5.79
N THR A 11 -10.85 -0.17 -6.43
CA THR A 11 -11.00 -0.60 -7.81
C THR A 11 -10.69 -2.09 -7.91
N TYR A 12 -11.36 -2.79 -8.82
CA TYR A 12 -11.17 -4.22 -9.01
C TYR A 12 -11.14 -4.54 -10.50
N PHE A 13 -10.12 -5.28 -10.94
CA PHE A 13 -9.87 -5.63 -12.32
C PHE A 13 -9.84 -7.15 -12.50
N LEU A 14 -10.55 -7.63 -13.51
CA LEU A 14 -10.57 -9.04 -13.91
C LEU A 14 -10.03 -9.18 -15.32
N GLN A 15 -9.01 -10.00 -15.50
CA GLN A 15 -8.42 -10.26 -16.81
C GLN A 15 -8.38 -11.76 -17.10
N ARG A 16 -8.97 -12.14 -18.24
CA ARG A 16 -8.97 -13.52 -18.71
C ARG A 16 -8.00 -13.66 -19.89
N HIS A 17 -6.97 -14.49 -19.75
CA HIS A 17 -6.20 -14.97 -20.90
C HIS A 17 -6.73 -16.34 -21.38
N THR A 18 -6.61 -16.60 -22.68
CA THR A 18 -6.99 -17.85 -23.38
C THR A 18 -5.95 -18.09 -24.50
N PRO A 19 -5.86 -19.25 -25.19
CA PRO A 19 -6.50 -20.56 -25.01
C PRO A 19 -5.62 -21.62 -24.30
N THR A 20 -4.33 -21.37 -24.03
CA THR A 20 -3.44 -22.25 -23.25
C THR A 20 -2.90 -21.60 -21.97
N GLY A 21 -3.40 -20.41 -21.62
CA GLY A 21 -2.89 -19.56 -20.53
C GLY A 21 -3.91 -19.26 -19.43
N GLY A 22 -3.40 -18.82 -18.28
CA GLY A 22 -4.14 -18.60 -17.04
C GLY A 22 -4.96 -17.31 -16.95
N SER A 23 -5.83 -17.17 -15.95
CA SER A 23 -6.51 -15.91 -15.63
C SER A 23 -5.80 -15.16 -14.51
N THR A 24 -5.88 -13.83 -14.51
CA THR A 24 -5.39 -12.98 -13.44
C THR A 24 -6.51 -12.12 -12.88
N ASP A 25 -6.60 -12.04 -11.56
CA ASP A 25 -7.38 -11.02 -10.89
C ASP A 25 -6.45 -10.03 -10.19
N GLU A 26 -6.84 -8.75 -10.16
CA GLU A 26 -6.13 -7.74 -9.38
C GLU A 26 -7.14 -6.81 -8.70
N ALA A 27 -7.05 -6.77 -7.37
CA ALA A 27 -7.77 -5.83 -6.54
C ALA A 27 -6.85 -4.67 -6.16
N VAL A 28 -7.43 -3.48 -6.09
CA VAL A 28 -6.74 -2.22 -5.85
C VAL A 28 -7.46 -1.43 -4.76
N ILE A 29 -6.70 -0.93 -3.79
CA ILE A 29 -7.16 0.11 -2.89
C ILE A 29 -6.16 1.26 -3.00
N ASP A 30 -6.64 2.41 -3.43
CA ASP A 30 -5.84 3.64 -3.48
C ASP A 30 -6.22 4.49 -2.27
N ILE A 31 -5.23 4.79 -1.42
CA ILE A 31 -5.40 5.59 -0.23
C ILE A 31 -4.71 6.92 -0.46
N PHE A 32 -5.46 8.02 -0.37
CA PHE A 32 -4.90 9.36 -0.43
C PHE A 32 -4.79 9.91 0.98
N GLY A 33 -3.63 10.46 1.28
CA GLY A 33 -3.34 10.97 2.60
C GLY A 33 -2.28 12.04 2.60
N ARG A 34 -1.83 12.36 3.81
CA ARG A 34 -0.81 13.37 4.06
C ARG A 34 0.28 12.82 4.93
N ILE A 35 1.53 13.17 4.64
CA ILE A 35 2.66 12.79 5.48
C ILE A 35 2.55 13.56 6.80
N GLY A 36 2.15 12.88 7.88
CA GLY A 36 1.98 13.46 9.21
C GLY A 36 3.30 13.57 9.97
N SER A 37 4.20 12.60 9.80
CA SER A 37 5.54 12.65 10.40
C SER A 37 6.57 11.88 9.58
N ALA A 38 7.81 12.34 9.61
CA ALA A 38 8.93 11.66 8.98
C ALA A 38 10.22 11.93 9.77
N SER A 39 11.09 10.93 9.85
CA SER A 39 12.44 11.11 10.38
C SER A 39 13.30 11.91 9.41
N LYS A 40 14.35 12.58 9.91
CA LYS A 40 15.37 13.18 9.04
C LYS A 40 16.02 12.09 8.16
N PRO A 41 16.33 12.37 6.89
CA PRO A 41 16.25 13.67 6.20
C PRO A 41 14.91 13.92 5.46
N TYR A 42 13.85 13.17 5.79
CA TYR A 42 12.57 13.19 5.08
C TYR A 42 11.53 14.13 5.71
N ASP A 43 11.89 14.89 6.74
CA ASP A 43 11.05 15.89 7.39
C ASP A 43 10.53 16.96 6.42
N ARG A 44 11.30 17.28 5.37
CA ARG A 44 10.86 18.16 4.28
C ARG A 44 9.59 17.71 3.53
N TYR A 45 9.21 16.45 3.66
CA TYR A 45 7.99 15.91 3.03
C TYR A 45 6.77 15.96 3.95
N VAL A 46 6.94 16.31 5.24
CA VAL A 46 5.82 16.47 6.17
C VAL A 46 4.84 17.53 5.64
N GLY A 47 3.55 17.21 5.71
CA GLY A 47 2.46 18.03 5.18
C GLY A 47 2.18 17.82 3.68
N GLN A 48 3.04 17.12 2.94
CA GLN A 48 2.79 16.82 1.52
C GLN A 48 1.76 15.69 1.37
N ALA A 49 1.00 15.77 0.26
CA ALA A 49 0.10 14.70 -0.14
C ALA A 49 0.89 13.46 -0.58
N ILE A 50 0.35 12.29 -0.29
CA ILE A 50 0.93 11.00 -0.66
C ILE A 50 -0.19 10.04 -1.06
N GLU A 51 0.05 9.32 -2.15
CA GLU A 51 -0.80 8.21 -2.61
C GLU A 51 -0.21 6.89 -2.14
N VAL A 52 -1.03 6.03 -1.55
CA VAL A 52 -0.65 4.67 -1.16
C VAL A 52 -1.53 3.69 -1.93
N ALA A 53 -0.97 3.09 -2.96
CA ALA A 53 -1.60 2.07 -3.77
C ALA A 53 -1.34 0.68 -3.17
N LEU A 54 -2.39 0.06 -2.66
CA LEU A 54 -2.38 -1.33 -2.20
C LEU A 54 -2.91 -2.22 -3.32
N ARG A 55 -2.24 -3.34 -3.56
CA ARG A 55 -2.64 -4.32 -4.58
C ARG A 55 -2.76 -5.70 -3.97
N SER A 56 -3.67 -6.50 -4.49
CA SER A 56 -3.70 -7.94 -4.26
C SER A 56 -3.99 -8.62 -5.58
N SER A 57 -3.14 -9.55 -5.99
CA SER A 57 -3.29 -10.26 -7.25
C SER A 57 -3.26 -11.76 -7.05
N ARG A 58 -4.05 -12.48 -7.83
CA ARG A 58 -3.98 -13.94 -7.96
C ARG A 58 -3.85 -14.32 -9.42
N SER A 59 -3.08 -15.37 -9.66
CA SER A 59 -2.93 -15.99 -10.97
C SER A 59 -3.47 -17.41 -10.91
N PHE A 60 -4.30 -17.77 -11.89
CA PHE A 60 -4.91 -19.09 -12.01
C PHE A 60 -4.37 -19.75 -13.27
N SER A 61 -3.54 -20.78 -13.16
CA SER A 61 -3.03 -21.54 -14.31
C SER A 61 -3.84 -22.82 -14.53
N ALA A 62 -4.16 -23.13 -15.78
CA ALA A 62 -4.82 -24.38 -16.13
C ALA A 62 -3.83 -25.55 -15.99
N GLY A 63 -3.91 -26.30 -14.88
CA GLY A 63 -3.18 -27.58 -14.72
C GLY A 63 -2.33 -27.72 -13.47
N THR A 64 -2.15 -26.67 -12.66
CA THR A 64 -1.54 -26.79 -11.32
C THR A 64 -2.64 -26.57 -10.28
N LYS A 65 -2.81 -27.53 -9.36
CA LYS A 65 -3.74 -27.41 -8.21
C LYS A 65 -3.26 -26.39 -7.18
N GLU A 66 -2.08 -25.82 -7.37
CA GLU A 66 -1.48 -24.86 -6.47
C GLU A 66 -1.80 -23.45 -6.95
N GLU A 67 -2.71 -22.80 -6.23
CA GLU A 67 -2.68 -21.33 -6.13
C GLU A 67 -1.26 -20.94 -5.72
N THR A 68 -0.55 -20.22 -6.57
CA THR A 68 0.70 -19.60 -6.12
C THR A 68 0.30 -18.44 -5.21
N VAL A 69 0.23 -18.71 -3.90
CA VAL A 69 0.08 -17.68 -2.88
C VAL A 69 1.27 -16.74 -3.06
N GLY A 70 1.00 -15.54 -3.57
CA GLY A 70 2.00 -14.63 -4.07
C GLY A 70 3.12 -14.41 -3.06
N ALA A 71 4.37 -14.57 -3.52
CA ALA A 71 5.51 -14.00 -2.83
C ALA A 71 5.19 -12.52 -2.52
N LEU A 72 5.63 -12.04 -1.34
CA LEU A 72 5.59 -10.64 -0.95
C LEU A 72 5.95 -9.77 -2.17
N GLY A 73 4.93 -9.19 -2.81
CA GLY A 73 5.08 -8.55 -4.12
C GLY A 73 5.85 -7.24 -4.01
N PRO A 74 6.09 -6.53 -5.12
CA PRO A 74 6.94 -5.35 -5.12
C PRO A 74 6.45 -4.29 -4.13
N PHE A 75 7.36 -3.84 -3.28
CA PHE A 75 7.17 -2.77 -2.32
C PHE A 75 8.05 -1.59 -2.72
N SER A 76 7.44 -0.47 -3.11
CA SER A 76 8.21 0.71 -3.52
C SER A 76 7.66 1.99 -2.92
N ILE A 77 8.54 2.97 -2.78
CA ILE A 77 8.22 4.33 -2.39
C ILE A 77 8.90 5.29 -3.35
N SER A 78 8.16 6.32 -3.76
CA SER A 78 8.69 7.44 -4.52
C SER A 78 8.47 8.74 -3.75
N LEU A 79 9.56 9.48 -3.49
CA LEU A 79 9.58 10.75 -2.78
C LEU A 79 10.21 11.82 -3.68
N GLY A 80 9.39 12.50 -4.47
CA GLY A 80 9.80 13.51 -5.43
C GLY A 80 9.29 14.91 -5.12
N LYS A 81 9.75 15.90 -5.89
CA LYS A 81 9.14 17.24 -5.90
C LYS A 81 7.75 17.25 -6.55
N SER A 82 7.52 16.32 -7.48
CA SER A 82 6.26 16.17 -8.22
C SER A 82 5.18 15.41 -7.44
N GLY A 83 5.55 14.75 -6.33
CA GLY A 83 4.62 13.98 -5.51
C GLY A 83 5.31 12.90 -4.70
N CYS A 84 4.57 12.35 -3.74
CA CYS A 84 4.95 11.18 -2.97
C CYS A 84 3.99 10.03 -3.29
N SER A 85 4.50 8.81 -3.47
CA SER A 85 3.68 7.64 -3.67
C SER A 85 4.29 6.37 -3.08
N VAL A 86 3.43 5.40 -2.77
CA VAL A 86 3.78 4.07 -2.27
C VAL A 86 3.01 3.03 -3.07
N LEU A 87 3.67 1.91 -3.37
CA LEU A 87 3.04 0.71 -3.91
C LEU A 87 3.38 -0.46 -3.00
N ALA A 88 2.36 -1.22 -2.59
CA ALA A 88 2.51 -2.41 -1.77
C ALA A 88 1.56 -3.52 -2.21
N TYR A 89 2.09 -4.75 -2.34
CA TYR A 89 1.27 -5.94 -2.56
C TYR A 89 0.99 -6.64 -1.24
N LEU A 90 -0.30 -6.83 -0.94
CA LEU A 90 -0.76 -7.45 0.29
C LEU A 90 -1.34 -8.84 0.03
N PRO A 91 -1.18 -9.78 0.98
CA PRO A 91 -1.97 -11.00 1.00
C PRO A 91 -3.47 -10.68 0.98
N SER A 92 -4.25 -11.51 0.29
CA SER A 92 -5.69 -11.28 0.08
C SER A 92 -6.46 -10.96 1.37
N ASP A 93 -6.23 -11.73 2.44
CA ASP A 93 -6.96 -11.55 3.69
C ASP A 93 -6.64 -10.19 4.34
N ALA A 94 -5.36 -9.79 4.32
CA ALA A 94 -4.94 -8.48 4.81
C ALA A 94 -5.51 -7.35 3.93
N PHE A 95 -5.46 -7.51 2.60
CA PHE A 95 -5.98 -6.54 1.65
C PHE A 95 -7.47 -6.25 1.89
N TRP A 96 -8.29 -7.31 2.04
CA TRP A 96 -9.74 -7.16 2.23
C TRP A 96 -10.14 -6.64 3.61
N ALA A 97 -9.29 -6.78 4.62
CA ALA A 97 -9.54 -6.23 5.94
C ALA A 97 -9.40 -4.70 6.01
N VAL A 98 -8.43 -4.12 5.27
CA VAL A 98 -8.07 -2.69 5.33
C VAL A 98 -9.27 -1.75 5.12
N PRO A 99 -10.13 -1.93 4.11
CA PRO A 99 -11.34 -1.13 3.92
C PRO A 99 -12.24 -1.01 5.16
N GLY A 100 -12.48 -2.13 5.84
CA GLY A 100 -13.31 -2.17 7.04
C GLY A 100 -12.64 -1.43 8.19
N MET A 101 -11.36 -1.71 8.40
CA MET A 101 -10.55 -1.08 9.45
C MET A 101 -10.41 0.44 9.30
N ILE A 102 -10.41 0.95 8.06
CA ILE A 102 -10.43 2.41 7.85
C ILE A 102 -11.83 2.97 8.10
N SER A 103 -12.86 2.28 7.62
CA SER A 103 -14.25 2.75 7.73
C SER A 103 -14.76 2.76 9.18
N ASP A 104 -14.28 1.86 10.02
CA ASP A 104 -14.60 1.81 11.46
C ASP A 104 -13.65 2.65 12.34
N HIS A 105 -12.71 3.39 11.71
CA HIS A 105 -11.69 4.21 12.36
C HIS A 105 -10.70 3.46 13.26
N SER A 106 -10.64 2.13 13.22
CA SER A 106 -9.57 1.36 13.88
C SER A 106 -8.20 1.61 13.25
N VAL A 107 -8.18 2.01 11.97
CA VAL A 107 -7.00 2.47 11.24
C VAL A 107 -7.24 3.88 10.73
N THR A 108 -6.38 4.80 11.15
CA THR A 108 -6.38 6.20 10.66
C THR A 108 -5.02 6.61 10.11
N HIS A 109 -3.99 5.79 10.34
CA HIS A 109 -2.63 6.06 9.93
C HIS A 109 -2.01 4.84 9.25
N ILE A 110 -1.12 5.11 8.31
CA ILE A 110 -0.23 4.14 7.69
C ILE A 110 1.19 4.52 8.08
N GLY A 111 1.94 3.59 8.64
CA GLY A 111 3.36 3.80 8.85
C GLY A 111 4.19 3.00 7.86
N LEU A 112 5.30 3.62 7.46
CA LEU A 112 6.16 3.20 6.37
C LEU A 112 7.61 3.21 6.83
N THR A 113 8.30 2.10 6.59
CA THR A 113 9.76 2.01 6.68
C THR A 113 10.30 1.63 5.31
N PHE A 114 11.38 2.27 4.89
CA PHE A 114 11.93 2.12 3.55
C PHE A 114 13.43 2.37 3.55
N GLU A 115 14.11 1.73 2.61
CA GLU A 115 15.51 1.99 2.33
C GLU A 115 15.69 3.43 1.85
N THR A 116 16.88 4.00 2.06
CA THR A 116 17.16 5.37 1.60
C THR A 116 16.93 5.49 0.08
N PRO A 117 15.96 6.31 -0.38
CA PRO A 117 15.63 6.39 -1.80
C PRO A 117 16.81 6.95 -2.62
N ARG A 118 17.08 6.33 -3.77
CA ARG A 118 18.04 6.81 -4.77
C ARG A 118 17.27 7.49 -5.89
N HIS A 119 17.68 8.71 -6.25
CA HIS A 119 16.96 9.54 -7.23
C HIS A 119 15.46 9.74 -6.93
N GLY A 120 15.10 9.68 -5.64
CA GLY A 120 13.71 9.83 -5.19
C GLY A 120 12.88 8.54 -5.24
N SER A 121 13.44 7.37 -5.55
CA SER A 121 12.74 6.08 -5.49
C SER A 121 13.51 5.07 -4.63
N GLY A 122 12.80 4.23 -3.88
CA GLY A 122 13.39 3.26 -2.97
C GLY A 122 12.47 2.06 -2.72
N ASN A 123 13.03 1.03 -2.08
CA ASN A 123 12.26 -0.13 -1.66
C ASN A 123 11.56 0.18 -0.34
N LEU A 124 10.29 -0.16 -0.27
CA LEU A 124 9.55 -0.14 0.99
C LEU A 124 9.84 -1.44 1.75
N GLU A 125 10.33 -1.33 2.98
CA GLU A 125 10.70 -2.47 3.83
C GLU A 125 9.50 -2.98 4.63
N SER A 126 8.62 -2.07 5.06
CA SER A 126 7.39 -2.45 5.77
C SER A 126 6.30 -1.40 5.65
N ILE A 127 5.06 -1.89 5.70
CA ILE A 127 3.84 -1.10 5.84
C ILE A 127 3.07 -1.62 7.06
N HIS A 128 2.58 -0.70 7.88
CA HIS A 128 1.72 -1.04 9.02
C HIS A 128 0.52 -0.10 9.10
N PHE A 129 -0.62 -0.66 9.51
CA PHE A 129 -1.88 0.05 9.67
C PHE A 129 -2.15 0.23 11.16
N ALA A 130 -2.36 1.47 11.58
CA ALA A 130 -2.45 1.81 13.00
C ALA A 130 -3.59 2.79 13.31
N PRO A 131 -4.14 2.75 14.54
CA PRO A 131 -4.99 3.82 15.05
C PRO A 131 -4.18 5.11 15.21
N ALA A 132 -4.87 6.20 15.51
CA ALA A 132 -4.22 7.46 15.79
C ALA A 132 -3.24 7.27 16.97
N LEU A 133 -1.99 7.71 16.79
CA LEU A 133 -1.05 7.78 17.89
C LEU A 133 -1.69 8.67 18.96
N ARG A 134 -2.06 8.06 20.10
CA ARG A 134 -2.51 8.83 21.26
C ARG A 134 -1.35 9.72 21.67
N VAL A 135 -1.46 11.01 21.38
CA VAL A 135 -0.63 12.01 22.04
C VAL A 135 -1.06 11.98 23.51
N ASN A 136 -0.29 11.30 24.35
CA ASN A 136 -0.43 11.48 25.79
C ASN A 136 -0.04 12.93 26.08
N VAL A 137 -1.04 13.78 26.23
CA VAL A 137 -0.87 15.10 26.84
C VAL A 137 -0.64 14.83 28.32
N SER A 138 0.63 14.75 28.71
CA SER A 138 1.08 14.82 30.11
C SER A 138 1.14 16.26 30.57
#